data_AF-A0A6L2PWL1-F1
#
_entry.id   AF-A0A6L2PWL1-F1
#
_cell.length_a   1.000
_cell.length_b   1.000
_cell.length_c   1.000
_cell.angle_alpha   90.00
_cell.angle_beta   90.00
_cell.angle_gamma   90.00
#
_symmetry.space_group_name_H-M   'P 1'
#
loop_
_entity.id
_entity.type
_entity.pdbx_description
1 polymer ?
#
loop_
_entity_poly.entity_id
_entity_poly.type
_entity_poly.pdbx_seq_one_letter_code
_entity_poly.pdbx_strand_id
1 'polypeptide(L)'
;IQVFGFNSQLYSNFSEALHRSQGIVAVSLLLQLGDLSNPELRILTDQLDKIRHGGQEVEVKRLSVRGLMPDTEYYMTYDGSTTMPACHETVTWVILNKPIYITKQQVSQTINT
;
A
#
# COMPACT_ATOMS: atom_id res chain seq x y z
N ILE A 1 4.35 0.93 1.95
CA ILE A 1 2.90 0.71 1.71
C ILE A 1 2.70 0.37 0.25
N GLN A 2 1.82 -0.57 -0.06
CA GLN A 2 1.51 -0.97 -1.44
C GLN A 2 0.01 -0.79 -1.68
N VAL A 3 -0.37 -0.11 -2.76
CA VAL A 3 -1.76 0.07 -3.20
C VAL A 3 -1.93 -0.71 -4.49
N PHE A 4 -2.85 -1.67 -4.50
CA PHE A 4 -3.12 -2.52 -5.65
C PHE A 4 -4.36 -2.05 -6.40
N GLY A 5 -4.28 -2.08 -7.73
CA GLY A 5 -5.40 -1.90 -8.64
C GLY A 5 -5.39 -2.97 -9.72
N PHE A 6 -6.50 -3.12 -10.43
CA PHE A 6 -6.60 -4.03 -11.57
C PHE A 6 -7.11 -3.31 -12.81
N ASN A 7 -6.77 -3.84 -13.99
CA ASN A 7 -7.26 -3.32 -15.25
C ASN A 7 -8.72 -3.69 -15.48
N SER A 8 -9.64 -2.81 -15.07
CA SER A 8 -11.09 -3.02 -15.19
C SER A 8 -11.63 -2.90 -16.62
N GLN A 9 -10.81 -2.49 -17.59
CA GLN A 9 -11.20 -2.50 -19.00
C GLN A 9 -11.03 -3.90 -19.61
N LEU A 10 -10.09 -4.68 -19.09
CA LEU A 10 -9.78 -6.02 -19.61
C LEU A 10 -10.36 -7.15 -18.76
N TYR A 11 -10.57 -6.92 -17.47
CA TYR A 11 -10.97 -7.97 -16.52
C TYR A 11 -12.16 -7.53 -15.66
N SER A 12 -12.99 -8.49 -15.26
CA SER A 12 -14.22 -8.21 -14.52
C SER A 12 -13.97 -7.92 -13.04
N ASN A 13 -12.88 -8.47 -12.49
CA ASN A 13 -12.52 -8.33 -11.09
C ASN A 13 -11.03 -8.56 -10.86
N PHE A 14 -10.57 -8.22 -9.65
CA PHE A 14 -9.18 -8.37 -9.23
C PHE A 14 -8.68 -9.82 -9.27
N SER A 15 -9.52 -10.79 -8.86
CA SER A 15 -9.13 -12.20 -8.79
C SER A 15 -8.83 -12.78 -10.17
N GLU A 16 -9.64 -12.43 -11.17
CA GLU A 16 -9.40 -12.78 -12.56
C GLU A 16 -8.10 -12.14 -13.08
N ALA A 17 -7.95 -10.83 -12.86
CA ALA A 17 -6.81 -10.06 -13.34
C ALA A 17 -5.46 -10.55 -12.76
N LEU A 18 -5.47 -11.03 -11.52
CA LEU A 18 -4.27 -11.53 -10.82
C LEU A 18 -3.51 -12.61 -11.59
N HIS A 19 -4.21 -13.39 -12.41
CA HIS A 19 -3.67 -14.53 -13.15
C HIS A 19 -3.42 -14.22 -14.64
N ARG A 20 -3.53 -12.95 -15.04
CA ARG A 20 -3.46 -12.53 -16.44
C ARG A 20 -2.38 -11.46 -16.63
N SER A 21 -1.72 -11.49 -17.78
CA SER A 21 -0.72 -10.48 -18.13
C SER A 21 -1.34 -9.08 -18.13
N GLN A 22 -0.59 -8.08 -17.62
CA GLN A 22 -1.07 -6.69 -17.51
C GLN A 22 -2.37 -6.53 -16.70
N GLY A 23 -2.63 -7.47 -15.79
CA GLY A 23 -3.84 -7.48 -14.97
C GLY A 23 -3.78 -6.54 -13.78
N ILE A 24 -2.62 -6.43 -13.13
CA ILE A 24 -2.47 -5.76 -11.85
C ILE A 24 -1.47 -4.60 -11.97
N VAL A 25 -1.82 -3.48 -11.33
CA VAL A 25 -0.88 -2.39 -11.04
C VAL A 25 -0.66 -2.30 -9.54
N ALA A 26 0.58 -2.16 -9.11
CA ALA A 26 0.93 -1.96 -7.70
C ALA A 26 1.71 -0.66 -7.54
N VAL A 27 1.15 0.30 -6.80
CA VAL A 27 1.82 1.55 -6.45
C VAL A 27 2.50 1.37 -5.08
N SER A 28 3.82 1.52 -5.05
CA SER A 28 4.63 1.34 -3.85
C SER A 28 5.12 2.66 -3.30
N LEU A 29 4.86 2.87 -2.01
CA LEU A 29 5.27 4.02 -1.21
C LEU A 29 6.32 3.57 -0.20
N LEU A 30 7.51 4.15 -0.27
CA LEU A 30 8.54 3.96 0.73
C LEU A 30 8.22 4.78 2.00
N LEU A 31 8.51 4.21 3.16
CA LEU A 31 8.37 4.89 4.45
C LEU A 31 9.74 5.35 4.94
N GLN A 32 9.84 6.59 5.42
CA GLN A 32 11.03 7.11 6.06
C GLN A 32 10.68 7.67 7.44
N LEU A 33 11.57 7.50 8.41
CA LEU A 33 11.40 8.14 9.72
C LEU A 33 11.44 9.67 9.59
N GLY A 34 10.50 10.34 10.24
CA GLY A 34 10.46 11.80 10.36
C GLY A 34 9.84 12.24 11.67
N ASP A 35 9.94 13.54 11.96
CA ASP A 35 9.35 14.14 13.16
C ASP A 35 7.82 14.25 13.06
N LEU A 36 7.30 14.37 11.83
CA LEU A 36 5.88 14.43 11.52
C LEU A 36 5.48 13.26 10.62
N SER A 37 4.29 12.72 10.87
CA SER A 37 3.70 11.63 10.07
C SER A 37 2.85 12.16 8.93
N ASN A 38 2.72 11.38 7.86
CA ASN A 38 1.66 11.59 6.88
C ASN A 38 0.27 11.47 7.57
N PRO A 39 -0.65 12.46 7.41
CA PRO A 39 -1.95 12.44 8.08
C PRO A 39 -2.83 11.23 7.75
N GLU A 40 -2.82 10.77 6.49
CA GLU A 40 -3.60 9.60 6.05
C GLU A 40 -3.01 8.30 6.60
N LEU A 41 -1.67 8.21 6.67
CA LEU A 41 -1.01 7.09 7.32
C LEU A 41 -1.38 7.00 8.80
N ARG A 42 -1.49 8.15 9.49
CA ARG A 42 -1.87 8.19 10.90
C ARG A 42 -3.25 7.59 11.16
N ILE A 43 -4.23 7.83 10.27
CA ILE A 43 -5.57 7.25 10.38
C ILE A 43 -5.50 5.72 10.47
N LEU A 44 -4.60 5.10 9.69
CA LEU A 44 -4.37 3.65 9.71
C LEU A 44 -3.63 3.21 10.98
N THR A 45 -2.54 3.89 11.34
CA THR A 45 -1.73 3.50 12.51
C THR A 45 -2.51 3.61 13.82
N ASP A 46 -3.41 4.58 13.94
CA ASP A 46 -4.25 4.79 15.13
C ASP A 46 -5.24 3.64 15.38
N GLN A 47 -5.49 2.79 14.37
CA GLN A 47 -6.37 1.64 14.50
C GLN A 47 -5.64 0.35 14.88
N LEU A 48 -4.31 0.27 14.74
CA LEU A 48 -3.54 -0.97 14.89
C LEU A 48 -3.66 -1.57 16.29
N ASP A 49 -3.77 -0.74 17.34
CA ASP A 49 -3.97 -1.21 18.71
C ASP A 49 -5.27 -2.04 18.91
N LYS A 50 -6.23 -1.93 17.99
CA LYS A 50 -7.49 -2.68 18.00
C LYS A 50 -7.41 -3.99 17.19
N ILE A 51 -6.33 -4.20 16.44
CA ILE A 51 -6.11 -5.34 15.53
C ILE A 51 -4.82 -6.06 15.93
N ARG A 52 -4.80 -6.64 17.13
CA ARG A 52 -3.61 -7.33 17.69
C ARG A 52 -3.53 -8.80 17.34
N HIS A 53 -4.64 -9.38 16.90
CA HIS A 53 -4.75 -10.79 16.62
C HIS A 53 -5.39 -11.03 15.25
N GLY A 54 -5.00 -12.14 14.62
CA GLY A 54 -5.53 -12.53 13.32
C GLY A 54 -7.06 -12.66 13.35
N GLY A 55 -7.71 -12.15 12.31
CA GLY A 55 -9.17 -12.12 12.18
C GLY A 55 -9.87 -10.95 12.87
N GLN A 56 -9.13 -10.09 13.59
CA GLN A 56 -9.69 -8.82 14.05
C GLN A 56 -9.76 -7.81 12.90
N GLU A 57 -10.80 -7.00 12.92
CA GLU A 57 -11.06 -5.99 11.91
C GLU A 57 -11.62 -4.73 12.58
N VAL A 58 -11.39 -3.58 11.96
CA VAL A 58 -11.95 -2.30 12.38
C VAL A 58 -12.23 -1.44 11.16
N GLU A 59 -13.38 -0.76 11.19
CA GLU A 59 -13.79 0.11 10.11
C GLU A 59 -12.95 1.41 10.09
N VAL A 60 -12.38 1.72 8.93
CA VAL A 60 -11.71 3.00 8.67
C VAL A 60 -12.70 3.92 7.95
N LYS A 61 -13.23 4.92 8.66
CA LYS A 61 -14.31 5.79 8.16
C LYS A 61 -13.96 6.57 6.89
N ARG A 62 -12.71 7.02 6.76
CA ARG A 62 -12.23 7.80 5.61
C ARG A 62 -10.73 7.62 5.44
N LEU A 63 -10.30 7.36 4.22
CA LEU A 63 -8.90 7.35 3.81
C LEU A 63 -8.79 7.96 2.42
N SER A 64 -7.92 8.97 2.25
CA SER A 64 -7.60 9.54 0.95
C SER A 64 -6.35 8.85 0.38
N VAL A 65 -6.53 8.02 -0.65
CA VAL A 65 -5.38 7.42 -1.36
C VAL A 65 -4.44 8.50 -1.89
N ARG A 66 -4.98 9.61 -2.43
CA ARG A 66 -4.18 10.75 -2.90
C ARG A 66 -3.44 11.46 -1.76
N GLY A 67 -4.05 11.58 -0.57
CA GLY A 67 -3.41 12.20 0.60
C GLY A 67 -2.27 11.36 1.17
N LEU A 68 -2.28 10.05 0.88
CA LEU A 68 -1.17 9.15 1.19
C LEU A 68 -0.01 9.30 0.19
N MET A 69 -0.25 9.86 -1.01
CA MET A 69 0.79 9.99 -2.02
C MET A 69 1.78 11.11 -1.64
N PRO A 70 3.08 10.90 -1.82
CA PRO A 70 4.08 11.94 -1.73
C PRO A 70 3.91 12.94 -2.87
N ASP A 71 4.27 14.20 -2.62
CA ASP A 71 4.31 15.25 -3.64
C ASP A 71 5.55 15.05 -4.53
N THR A 72 5.43 14.19 -5.54
CA THR A 72 6.44 13.90 -6.57
C THR A 72 5.76 13.46 -7.86
N GLU A 73 6.37 13.78 -8.99
CA GLU A 73 5.98 13.26 -10.31
C GLU A 73 6.92 12.13 -10.77
N TYR A 74 7.98 11.86 -10.01
CA TYR A 74 9.02 10.92 -10.38
C TYR A 74 8.77 9.54 -9.77
N TYR A 75 8.91 8.51 -10.61
CA TYR A 75 8.73 7.13 -10.23
C TYR A 75 9.62 6.22 -11.07
N MET A 76 9.83 5.01 -10.60
CA MET A 76 10.38 3.91 -11.37
C MET A 76 9.28 2.90 -11.64
N THR A 77 9.27 2.29 -12.83
CA THR A 77 8.29 1.26 -13.18
C THR A 77 8.99 0.01 -13.72
N TYR A 78 8.46 -1.16 -13.39
CA TYR A 78 8.95 -2.44 -13.92
C TYR A 78 7.85 -3.51 -13.87
N ASP A 79 7.95 -4.50 -14.74
CA ASP A 79 7.11 -5.69 -14.67
C ASP A 79 7.69 -6.67 -13.66
N GLY A 80 6.86 -7.17 -12.75
CA GLY A 80 7.26 -8.07 -11.69
C GLY A 80 6.11 -8.94 -11.20
N SER A 81 6.26 -9.43 -9.97
CA SER A 81 5.32 -10.37 -9.37
C SER A 81 4.66 -9.84 -8.10
N THR A 82 3.62 -10.54 -7.63
CA THR A 82 3.08 -10.32 -6.28
C THR A 82 4.10 -10.69 -5.21
N THR A 83 4.20 -9.89 -4.15
CA THR A 83 5.07 -10.20 -2.99
C THR A 83 4.40 -11.11 -1.96
N MET A 84 3.19 -11.60 -2.26
CA MET A 84 2.46 -12.61 -1.50
C MET A 84 2.51 -13.97 -2.22
N PRO A 85 2.37 -15.09 -1.47
CA PRO A 85 2.37 -16.43 -2.04
C PRO A 85 1.44 -16.61 -3.26
N ALA A 86 1.86 -17.55 -4.11
CA ALA A 86 1.55 -17.74 -5.53
C ALA A 86 2.37 -16.88 -6.51
N CYS A 87 2.95 -15.76 -6.06
CA CYS A 87 4.01 -15.00 -6.75
C CYS A 87 3.76 -14.76 -8.26
N HIS A 88 2.52 -14.44 -8.64
CA HIS A 88 2.14 -14.29 -10.04
C HIS A 88 2.88 -13.13 -10.71
N GLU A 89 3.55 -13.39 -11.84
CA GLU A 89 4.27 -12.42 -12.66
C GLU A 89 3.30 -11.59 -13.54
N THR A 90 2.36 -10.91 -12.90
CA THR A 90 1.26 -10.18 -13.54
C THR A 90 1.18 -8.72 -13.10
N VAL A 91 2.15 -8.25 -12.33
CA VAL A 91 2.13 -6.95 -11.66
C VAL A 91 3.05 -5.97 -12.38
N THR A 92 2.49 -4.87 -12.86
CA THR A 92 3.29 -3.68 -13.20
C THR A 92 3.46 -2.84 -11.95
N TRP A 93 4.69 -2.75 -11.46
CA TRP A 93 5.05 -1.99 -10.26
C TRP A 93 5.35 -0.54 -10.60
N VAL A 94 4.80 0.38 -9.80
CA VAL A 94 5.11 1.81 -9.83
C VAL A 94 5.68 2.19 -8.46
N ILE A 95 7.00 2.42 -8.38
CA ILE A 95 7.68 2.82 -7.15
C ILE A 95 7.88 4.33 -7.16
N LEU A 96 7.23 5.04 -6.25
CA LEU A 96 7.43 6.49 -6.12
C LEU A 96 8.80 6.79 -5.52
N ASN A 97 9.51 7.77 -6.10
CA ASN A 97 10.89 8.06 -5.72
C ASN A 97 11.03 8.91 -4.44
N LYS A 98 9.91 9.36 -3.87
CA LYS A 98 9.85 10.18 -2.66
C LYS A 98 9.13 9.38 -1.58
N PRO A 99 9.68 9.26 -0.37
CA PRO A 99 9.02 8.55 0.70
C PRO A 99 7.88 9.38 1.29
N ILE A 100 7.00 8.71 2.04
CA ILE A 100 6.17 9.36 3.04
C ILE A 100 6.75 9.14 4.43
N TYR A 101 6.41 10.04 5.35
CA TYR A 101 7.01 10.04 6.67
C TYR A 101 6.15 9.31 7.70
N ILE A 102 6.82 8.59 8.57
CA ILE A 102 6.26 7.91 9.74
C ILE A 102 7.08 8.27 10.98
N THR A 103 6.43 8.46 12.13
CA THR A 103 7.15 8.78 13.37
C THR A 103 7.69 7.52 14.05
N LYS A 104 8.72 7.68 14.89
CA LYS A 104 9.25 6.57 15.70
C LYS A 104 8.18 5.89 16.55
N GLN A 105 7.29 6.67 17.15
CA GLN A 105 6.19 6.14 17.97
C GLN A 105 5.27 5.23 17.16
N GLN A 106 4.88 5.64 15.95
CA GLN A 106 4.05 4.82 15.07
C GLN A 106 4.76 3.54 14.63
N VAL A 107 6.07 3.63 14.31
CA VAL A 107 6.86 2.43 13.98
C VAL A 107 6.86 1.44 15.15
N SER A 108 7.06 1.91 16.37
CA SER A 108 7.00 1.06 17.57
C SER A 108 5.64 0.40 17.78
N GLN A 109 4.54 1.07 17.43
CA GLN A 109 3.20 0.46 17.47
C GLN A 109 3.07 -0.68 16.46
N THR A 110 3.51 -0.47 15.21
CA THR A 110 3.48 -1.50 14.15
C THR A 110 4.32 -2.74 14.47
N ILE A 111 5.40 -2.61 15.25
CA ILE A 111 6.27 -3.76 15.59
C ILE A 111 5.67 -4.61 16.71
N ASN A 112 4.85 -4.01 17.57
CA ASN A 112 4.23 -4.67 18.71
C ASN A 112 2.84 -5.26 18.41
N THR A 113 2.37 -5.11 17.18
CA THR A 113 1.14 -5.73 16.65
C THR A 113 1.50 -7.04 15.97
#